data_AF-J1F9S8-F1
#
_entry.id   AF-J1F9S8-F1
#
_cell.length_a   1.000
_cell.length_b   1.000
_cell.length_c   1.000
_cell.angle_alpha   90.00
_cell.angle_beta   90.00
_cell.angle_gamma   90.00
#
_symmetry.space_group_name_H-M   'P 1'
#
loop_
_entity.id
_entity.type
_entity.pdbx_description
1 polymer ?
#
loop_
_entity_poly.entity_id
_entity_poly.type
_entity_poly.pdbx_seq_one_letter_code
_entity_poly.pdbx_strand_id
1 'polypeptide(L)'
;MREILQNQNVSQVSRKEEVEKEMIGLKTAIEILRPSEASKIGMTKTLFKDLGLKTSYLPEYSDEEHTFSAKALLEKFGVKISVQQFNKEMISAGFLETKTRKSSKYKTEKDEDGNEIKIPILKEFKSLTEKGLKFGKNLISPKNQLESQPHYFEKSFSELLKLLKI
;
A
#
# COMPACT_ATOMS: atom_id res chain seq x y z
N MET A 1 -30.30 -20.19 -52.02
CA MET A 1 -28.85 -20.48 -52.01
C MET A 1 -28.02 -19.20 -51.79
N ARG A 2 -28.26 -18.42 -50.72
CA ARG A 2 -27.46 -17.22 -50.38
C ARG A 2 -27.49 -16.84 -48.88
N GLU A 3 -27.58 -17.82 -47.98
CA GLU A 3 -27.60 -17.55 -46.52
C GLU A 3 -26.80 -18.58 -45.71
N ILE A 4 -25.54 -18.86 -46.11
CA ILE A 4 -24.64 -19.69 -45.28
C ILE A 4 -23.25 -19.05 -45.08
N LEU A 5 -22.97 -17.85 -45.60
CA LEU A 5 -21.61 -17.29 -45.60
C LEU A 5 -21.33 -16.16 -44.60
N GLN A 6 -22.15 -15.97 -43.56
CA GLN A 6 -21.91 -14.88 -42.60
C GLN A 6 -21.69 -15.27 -41.13
N ASN A 7 -21.50 -16.54 -40.80
CA ASN A 7 -21.42 -16.95 -39.39
C ASN A 7 -20.16 -17.72 -38.95
N GLN A 8 -19.01 -17.46 -39.58
CA GLN A 8 -17.73 -18.06 -39.16
C GLN A 8 -16.72 -17.09 -38.52
N ASN A 9 -17.09 -15.85 -38.23
CA ASN A 9 -16.13 -14.83 -37.76
C ASN A 9 -16.28 -14.41 -36.29
N VAL A 10 -16.96 -15.22 -35.46
CA VAL A 10 -17.27 -14.85 -34.04
C VAL A 10 -16.37 -15.57 -33.03
N SER A 11 -15.45 -16.46 -33.44
CA SER A 11 -14.67 -17.24 -32.48
C SER A 11 -13.22 -17.45 -32.90
N GLN A 12 -12.35 -16.54 -32.48
CA GLN A 12 -11.01 -16.81 -31.95
C GLN A 12 -10.33 -15.47 -31.65
N VAL A 13 -10.45 -14.99 -30.41
CA VAL A 13 -9.44 -14.06 -29.87
C VAL A 13 -8.10 -14.80 -30.04
N SER A 14 -7.14 -14.19 -30.73
CA SER A 14 -5.87 -14.90 -30.96
C SER A 14 -5.23 -15.22 -29.61
N ARG A 15 -4.62 -16.39 -29.43
CA ARG A 15 -3.94 -16.77 -28.17
C ARG A 15 -2.98 -15.68 -27.69
N LYS A 16 -2.38 -14.94 -28.63
CA LYS A 16 -1.54 -13.78 -28.36
C LYS A 16 -2.31 -12.65 -27.66
N GLU A 17 -3.49 -12.29 -28.16
CA GLU A 17 -4.34 -11.27 -27.56
C GLU A 17 -4.83 -11.66 -26.15
N GLU A 18 -5.12 -12.94 -25.92
CA GLU A 18 -5.49 -13.44 -24.60
C GLU A 18 -4.33 -13.31 -23.60
N VAL A 19 -3.14 -13.75 -23.98
CA VAL A 19 -1.91 -13.59 -23.18
C VAL A 19 -1.63 -12.11 -22.91
N GLU A 20 -1.76 -11.23 -23.92
CA GLU A 20 -1.54 -9.79 -23.75
C GLU A 20 -2.55 -9.17 -22.76
N LYS A 21 -3.83 -9.55 -22.84
CA LYS A 21 -4.87 -9.06 -21.91
C LYS A 21 -4.56 -9.44 -20.47
N GLU A 22 -4.18 -10.69 -20.22
CA GLU A 22 -3.84 -11.17 -18.88
C GLU A 22 -2.58 -10.48 -18.32
N MET A 23 -1.56 -10.27 -19.16
CA MET A 23 -0.35 -9.54 -18.78
C MET A 23 -0.64 -8.08 -18.42
N ILE A 24 -1.51 -7.41 -19.20
CA ILE A 24 -1.98 -6.06 -18.90
C ILE A 24 -2.78 -6.04 -17.59
N GLY A 25 -3.65 -7.03 -17.38
CA GLY A 25 -4.43 -7.20 -16.15
C GLY A 25 -3.54 -7.32 -14.91
N LEU A 26 -2.53 -8.19 -14.96
CA LEU A 26 -1.55 -8.34 -13.87
C LEU A 26 -0.78 -7.05 -13.61
N LYS A 27 -0.26 -6.39 -14.66
CA LYS A 27 0.44 -5.11 -14.53
C LYS A 27 -0.44 -4.06 -13.86
N THR A 28 -1.68 -3.94 -14.31
CA THR A 28 -2.67 -3.00 -13.75
C THR A 28 -2.95 -3.30 -12.27
N ALA A 29 -3.13 -4.58 -11.92
CA ALA A 29 -3.31 -4.99 -10.54
C ALA A 29 -2.11 -4.65 -9.65
N ILE A 30 -0.88 -4.88 -10.14
CA ILE A 30 0.35 -4.53 -9.41
C ILE A 30 0.45 -3.02 -9.19
N GLU A 31 0.11 -2.20 -10.18
CA GLU A 31 0.17 -0.74 -10.08
C GLU A 31 -0.88 -0.17 -9.12
N ILE A 32 -2.11 -0.69 -9.16
CA ILE A 32 -3.22 -0.25 -8.32
C ILE A 32 -3.06 -0.74 -6.88
N LEU A 33 -2.79 -2.03 -6.70
CA LEU A 33 -2.79 -2.67 -5.38
C LEU A 33 -1.45 -2.56 -4.67
N ARG A 34 -0.36 -2.32 -5.41
CA ARG A 34 1.01 -2.18 -4.89
C ARG A 34 1.39 -3.29 -3.91
N PRO A 35 1.25 -4.58 -4.29
CA PRO A 35 1.59 -5.70 -3.42
C PRO A 35 3.11 -5.73 -3.15
N SER A 36 3.54 -6.47 -2.12
CA SER A 36 4.97 -6.66 -1.81
C SER A 36 5.72 -7.33 -2.97
N GLU A 37 7.04 -7.15 -3.07
CA GLU A 37 7.86 -7.80 -4.11
C GLU A 37 7.67 -9.33 -4.09
N ALA A 38 7.65 -9.96 -2.91
CA ALA A 38 7.37 -11.40 -2.77
C ALA A 38 6.02 -11.77 -3.40
N SER A 39 5.00 -10.93 -3.19
CA SER A 39 3.67 -11.14 -3.75
C SER A 39 3.66 -10.92 -5.26
N LYS A 40 4.38 -9.92 -5.79
CA LYS A 40 4.53 -9.70 -7.24
C LYS A 40 5.18 -10.90 -7.93
N ILE A 41 6.20 -11.49 -7.31
CA ILE A 41 6.84 -12.73 -7.78
C ILE A 41 5.80 -13.85 -7.80
N GLY A 42 5.06 -14.05 -6.70
CA GLY A 42 4.01 -15.06 -6.59
C GLY A 42 2.92 -14.91 -7.65
N MET A 43 2.36 -13.70 -7.81
CA MET A 43 1.33 -13.39 -8.80
C MET A 43 1.82 -13.65 -10.22
N THR A 44 3.03 -13.18 -10.57
CA THR A 44 3.66 -13.42 -11.88
C THR A 44 3.86 -14.92 -12.13
N LYS A 45 4.36 -15.65 -11.14
CA LYS A 45 4.60 -17.09 -11.24
C LYS A 45 3.31 -17.89 -11.43
N THR A 46 2.23 -17.52 -10.74
CA THR A 46 0.91 -18.13 -10.92
C THR A 46 0.39 -17.87 -12.33
N LEU A 47 0.35 -16.61 -12.77
CA LEU A 47 -0.16 -16.28 -14.10
C LEU A 47 0.62 -16.99 -15.22
N PHE A 48 1.95 -17.00 -15.13
CA PHE A 48 2.77 -17.63 -16.17
C PHE A 48 2.52 -19.14 -16.24
N LYS A 49 2.31 -19.81 -15.11
CA LYS A 49 1.90 -21.22 -15.11
C LYS A 49 0.55 -21.43 -15.76
N ASP A 50 -0.43 -20.59 -15.44
CA ASP A 50 -1.79 -20.68 -16.00
C ASP A 50 -1.79 -20.47 -17.52
N LEU A 51 -0.92 -19.59 -18.03
CA LEU A 51 -0.72 -19.36 -19.47
C LEU A 51 0.19 -20.41 -20.16
N GLY A 52 0.75 -21.36 -19.40
CA GLY A 52 1.69 -22.36 -19.92
C GLY A 52 3.07 -21.81 -20.28
N LEU A 53 3.46 -20.68 -19.71
CA LEU A 53 4.76 -20.02 -19.89
C LEU A 53 5.80 -20.58 -18.90
N LYS A 54 7.07 -20.50 -19.29
CA LYS A 54 8.18 -20.92 -18.42
C LYS A 54 8.31 -19.96 -17.23
N THR A 55 8.54 -20.52 -16.04
CA THR A 55 8.75 -19.78 -14.79
C THR A 55 10.12 -20.05 -14.15
N SER A 56 10.95 -20.90 -14.76
CA SER A 56 12.24 -21.34 -14.21
C SER A 56 13.26 -20.22 -14.02
N TYR A 57 13.06 -19.09 -14.70
CA TYR A 57 13.91 -17.90 -14.60
C TYR A 57 13.39 -16.86 -13.60
N LEU A 58 12.18 -17.05 -13.04
CA LEU A 58 11.65 -16.13 -12.04
C LEU A 58 12.37 -16.36 -10.71
N PRO A 59 12.71 -15.28 -9.95
CA PRO A 59 13.31 -15.41 -8.64
C PRO A 59 12.37 -16.18 -7.69
N GLU A 60 12.94 -16.94 -6.75
CA GLU A 60 12.15 -17.69 -5.77
C GLU A 60 11.82 -16.88 -4.51
N TYR A 61 12.62 -15.86 -4.21
CA TYR A 61 12.45 -14.98 -3.06
C TYR A 61 12.70 -13.52 -3.47
N SER A 62 12.06 -12.59 -2.76
CA SER A 62 12.41 -11.17 -2.82
C SER A 62 13.27 -10.80 -1.63
N ASP A 63 14.39 -10.13 -1.86
CA ASP A 63 15.17 -9.50 -0.78
C ASP A 63 14.56 -8.15 -0.41
N GLU A 64 13.32 -8.19 0.09
CA GLU A 64 12.65 -6.99 0.62
C GLU A 64 13.09 -6.76 2.06
N GLU A 65 13.64 -5.56 2.28
CA GLU A 65 14.00 -5.16 3.62
C GLU A 65 12.77 -5.17 4.53
N HIS A 66 12.84 -6.03 5.55
CA HIS A 66 11.76 -6.21 6.52
C HIS A 66 11.55 -4.93 7.30
N THR A 67 10.28 -4.57 7.50
CA THR A 67 9.90 -3.37 8.22
C THR A 67 8.99 -3.72 9.38
N PHE A 68 9.12 -2.99 10.48
CA PHE A 68 8.42 -3.27 11.72
C PHE A 68 7.65 -2.04 12.19
N SER A 69 6.57 -2.25 12.93
CA SER A 69 5.88 -1.14 13.59
C SER A 69 6.79 -0.47 14.63
N ALA A 70 6.57 0.81 14.91
CA ALA A 70 7.29 1.52 15.98
C ALA A 70 7.22 0.76 17.32
N LYS A 71 6.04 0.22 17.67
CA LYS A 71 5.86 -0.56 18.90
C LYS A 71 6.84 -1.74 18.95
N ALA A 72 6.89 -2.53 17.89
CA ALA A 72 7.71 -3.73 17.82
C ALA A 72 9.20 -3.40 17.95
N LEU A 73 9.67 -2.32 17.32
CA LEU A 73 11.08 -1.93 17.42
C LEU A 73 11.41 -1.28 18.76
N LEU A 74 10.55 -0.45 19.32
CA LEU A 74 10.78 0.11 20.67
C LEU A 74 10.93 -1.02 21.70
N GLU A 75 10.07 -2.04 21.63
CA GLU A 75 10.16 -3.23 22.47
C GLU A 75 11.45 -4.02 22.22
N LYS A 76 11.77 -4.29 20.94
CA LYS A 76 12.97 -5.04 20.54
C LYS A 76 14.28 -4.36 20.97
N PHE A 77 14.32 -3.03 20.93
CA PHE A 77 15.50 -2.24 21.34
C PHE A 77 15.47 -1.89 22.85
N GLY A 78 14.48 -2.35 23.61
CA GLY A 78 14.38 -2.11 25.05
C GLY A 78 14.10 -0.65 25.43
N VAL A 79 13.56 0.14 24.50
CA VAL A 79 13.26 1.56 24.70
C VAL A 79 11.94 1.71 25.46
N LYS A 80 12.00 2.29 26.65
CA LYS A 80 10.85 2.41 27.57
C LYS A 80 10.04 3.69 27.34
N ILE A 81 9.74 4.00 26.09
CA ILE A 81 8.82 5.11 25.74
C ILE A 81 7.56 4.57 25.06
N SER A 82 6.49 5.35 25.15
CA SER A 82 5.27 5.03 24.40
C SER A 82 5.45 5.35 22.91
N VAL A 83 4.70 4.64 22.06
CA VAL A 83 4.62 4.96 20.61
C VAL A 83 4.12 6.39 20.39
N GLN A 84 3.26 6.90 21.28
CA GLN A 84 2.78 8.28 21.21
C GLN A 84 3.93 9.29 21.42
N GLN A 85 4.79 9.05 22.41
CA GLN A 85 5.96 9.87 22.66
C GLN A 85 6.96 9.79 21.51
N PHE A 86 7.25 8.57 21.02
CA PHE A 86 8.08 8.38 19.83
C PHE A 86 7.55 9.16 18.61
N ASN A 87 6.26 9.06 18.34
CA ASN A 87 5.64 9.79 17.23
C ASN A 87 5.71 11.31 17.41
N LYS A 88 5.63 11.82 18.64
CA LYS A 88 5.80 13.25 18.93
C LYS A 88 7.20 13.72 18.58
N GLU A 89 8.24 13.00 19.00
CA GLU A 89 9.63 13.33 18.66
C GLU A 89 9.88 13.24 17.15
N MET A 90 9.34 12.20 16.50
CA MET A 90 9.41 12.03 15.05
C MET A 90 8.79 13.19 14.27
N ILE A 91 7.64 13.71 14.74
CA ILE A 91 7.00 14.88 14.14
C ILE A 91 7.84 16.13 14.38
N SER A 92 8.31 16.34 15.61
CA SER A 92 9.14 17.50 15.97
C SER A 92 10.45 17.54 15.17
N ALA A 93 11.03 16.39 14.86
CA ALA A 93 12.25 16.27 14.07
C ALA A 93 12.01 16.24 12.54
N GLY A 94 10.75 16.33 12.10
CA GLY A 94 10.34 16.39 10.69
C GLY A 94 10.42 15.06 9.92
N PHE A 95 10.51 13.93 10.61
CA PHE A 95 10.51 12.60 10.00
C PHE A 95 9.10 12.02 9.81
N LEU A 96 8.13 12.49 10.58
CA LEU A 96 6.75 12.05 10.53
C LEU A 96 5.82 13.26 10.40
N GLU A 97 4.74 13.09 9.65
CA GLU A 97 3.71 14.10 9.45
C GLU A 97 2.33 13.55 9.79
N THR A 98 1.40 14.46 10.07
CA THR A 98 -0.02 14.13 10.26
C THR A 98 -0.76 14.45 8.98
N LYS A 99 -1.44 13.45 8.41
CA LYS A 99 -2.32 13.61 7.26
C LYS A 99 -3.76 13.40 7.67
N THR A 100 -4.67 13.98 6.91
CA THR A 100 -6.10 13.83 7.12
C THR A 100 -6.76 13.16 5.93
N ARG A 101 -7.79 12.35 6.21
CA ARG A 101 -8.74 11.88 5.21
C ARG A 101 -10.16 12.17 5.64
N LYS A 102 -11.09 12.16 4.68
CA LYS A 102 -12.52 12.18 5.00
C LYS A 102 -12.94 10.85 5.63
N SER A 103 -13.72 10.94 6.69
CA SER A 103 -14.46 9.82 7.26
C SER A 103 -15.65 9.49 6.35
N SER A 104 -16.13 8.25 6.40
CA SER A 104 -17.43 7.88 5.83
C SER A 104 -18.61 8.47 6.63
N LYS A 105 -18.34 8.93 7.86
CA LYS A 105 -19.30 9.58 8.74
C LYS A 105 -19.26 11.10 8.57
N TYR A 106 -20.41 11.73 8.77
CA TYR A 106 -20.60 13.18 8.74
C TYR A 106 -21.17 13.65 10.06
N LYS A 107 -20.90 14.91 10.42
CA LYS A 107 -21.58 15.61 11.50
C LYS A 107 -22.77 16.35 10.89
N THR A 108 -23.92 16.32 11.55
CA THR A 108 -25.09 17.10 11.12
C THR A 108 -25.19 18.34 12.02
N GLU A 109 -25.32 19.50 11.41
CA GLU A 109 -25.61 20.77 12.08
C GLU A 109 -26.83 21.42 11.42
N LYS A 110 -27.47 22.39 12.07
CA LYS A 110 -28.56 23.17 11.46
C LYS A 110 -28.02 24.53 11.00
N ASP A 111 -28.42 24.99 9.84
CA ASP A 111 -28.13 26.35 9.39
C ASP A 111 -28.99 27.41 10.10
N GLU A 112 -28.76 28.68 9.76
CA GLU A 112 -29.50 29.82 10.32
C GLU A 112 -31.00 29.74 10.03
N ASP A 113 -31.39 29.05 8.95
CA ASP A 113 -32.77 28.81 8.52
C ASP A 113 -33.37 27.50 9.08
N GLY A 114 -32.60 26.75 9.88
CA GLY A 114 -33.02 25.50 10.53
C GLY A 114 -32.89 24.23 9.70
N ASN A 115 -32.33 24.29 8.49
CA ASN A 115 -32.09 23.14 7.61
C ASN A 115 -30.85 22.34 8.04
N GLU A 116 -30.88 21.03 7.83
CA GLU A 116 -29.75 20.16 8.16
C GLU A 116 -28.62 20.26 7.14
N ILE A 117 -27.41 20.62 7.61
CA ILE A 117 -26.16 20.62 6.86
C ILE A 117 -25.28 19.44 7.32
N LYS A 118 -24.72 18.71 6.35
CA LYS A 118 -23.74 17.65 6.59
C LYS A 118 -22.32 18.18 6.46
N ILE A 119 -21.57 18.12 7.56
CA ILE A 119 -20.17 18.55 7.64
C ILE A 119 -19.27 17.31 7.61
N PRO A 120 -18.25 17.26 6.73
CA PRO A 120 -17.33 16.13 6.66
C PRO A 120 -16.48 16.03 7.93
N ILE A 121 -16.42 14.83 8.50
CA ILE A 121 -15.50 14.55 9.62
C ILE A 121 -14.14 14.16 9.05
N LEU A 122 -13.08 14.85 9.45
CA LEU A 122 -11.71 14.50 9.07
C LEU A 122 -11.11 13.54 10.12
N LYS A 123 -10.41 12.51 9.64
CA LYS A 123 -9.64 11.58 10.46
C LYS A 123 -8.17 11.74 10.18
N GLU A 124 -7.39 11.85 11.25
CA GLU A 124 -5.94 11.96 11.19
C GLU A 124 -5.28 10.59 11.16
N PHE A 125 -4.17 10.50 10.43
CA PHE A 125 -3.26 9.37 10.42
C PHE A 125 -1.82 9.88 10.28
N LYS A 126 -0.84 9.01 10.54
CA LYS A 126 0.58 9.36 10.49
C LYS A 126 1.23 8.81 9.24
N SER A 127 2.15 9.56 8.65
CA SER A 127 2.90 9.18 7.46
C SER A 127 4.35 9.62 7.61
N LEU A 128 5.31 8.80 7.18
CA LEU A 128 6.70 9.24 7.03
C LEU A 128 6.76 10.33 5.95
N THR A 129 7.54 11.37 6.24
CA THR A 129 7.93 12.40 5.27
C THR A 129 9.02 11.84 4.35
N GLU A 130 9.42 12.59 3.31
CA GLU A 130 10.57 12.23 2.47
C GLU A 130 11.85 11.98 3.28
N LYS A 131 12.06 12.78 4.33
CA LYS A 131 13.16 12.61 5.28
C LYS A 131 13.01 11.31 6.10
N GLY A 132 11.78 11.00 6.53
CA GLY A 132 11.46 9.80 7.30
C GLY A 132 11.56 8.50 6.51
N LEU A 133 11.33 8.52 5.21
CA LEU A 133 11.43 7.35 4.33
C LEU A 133 12.84 6.74 4.27
N LYS A 134 13.88 7.48 4.70
CA LYS A 134 15.23 6.91 4.87
C LYS A 134 15.28 5.83 5.96
N PHE A 135 14.37 5.88 6.93
CA PHE A 135 14.32 4.99 8.09
C PHE A 135 13.17 4.00 8.03
N GLY A 136 12.37 4.00 6.96
CA GLY A 136 11.18 3.17 6.90
C GLY A 136 10.34 3.31 5.63
N LYS A 137 9.16 2.72 5.67
CA LYS A 137 8.17 2.73 4.59
C LYS A 137 6.79 3.10 5.13
N ASN A 138 6.00 3.74 4.28
CA ASN A 138 4.56 3.94 4.51
C ASN A 138 3.80 2.77 3.90
N LEU A 139 3.43 1.79 4.72
CA LEU A 139 2.56 0.70 4.27
C LEU A 139 1.11 1.19 4.19
N ILE A 140 0.27 0.51 3.43
CA ILE A 140 -1.19 0.76 3.46
C ILE A 140 -1.73 0.20 4.77
N SER A 141 -2.50 1.01 5.51
CA SER A 141 -3.10 0.57 6.76
C SER A 141 -4.11 -0.56 6.52
N PRO A 142 -4.01 -1.69 7.24
CA PRO A 142 -4.98 -2.79 7.12
C PRO A 142 -6.38 -2.37 7.60
N LYS A 143 -6.48 -1.29 8.38
CA LYS A 143 -7.77 -0.75 8.86
C LYS A 143 -8.44 0.17 7.85
N ASN A 144 -7.66 0.82 6.97
CA ASN A 144 -8.20 1.73 5.97
C ASN A 144 -7.20 1.97 4.84
N GLN A 145 -7.61 1.70 3.60
CA GLN A 145 -6.73 1.81 2.43
C GLN A 145 -6.31 3.25 2.09
N LEU A 146 -7.02 4.27 2.61
CA LEU A 146 -6.68 5.68 2.42
C LEU A 146 -5.70 6.21 3.49
N GLU A 147 -5.29 5.37 4.44
CA GLU A 147 -4.34 5.71 5.48
C GLU A 147 -3.03 4.97 5.27
N SER A 148 -1.92 5.66 5.51
CA SER A 148 -0.63 5.01 5.66
C SER A 148 -0.40 4.50 7.09
N GLN A 149 0.43 3.48 7.20
CA GLN A 149 0.96 2.93 8.44
C GLN A 149 2.50 2.98 8.37
N PRO A 150 3.14 3.90 9.10
CA PRO A 150 4.60 4.00 9.18
C PRO A 150 5.21 2.73 9.79
N HIS A 151 6.06 2.07 9.02
CA HIS A 151 6.93 0.99 9.47
C HIS A 151 8.38 1.39 9.26
N TYR A 152 9.28 0.84 10.06
CA TYR A 152 10.68 1.25 10.13
C TYR A 152 11.62 0.08 9.85
N PHE A 153 12.77 0.41 9.28
CA PHE A 153 13.86 -0.55 9.08
C PHE A 153 14.56 -0.80 10.42
N GLU A 154 14.79 -2.06 10.73
CA GLU A 154 15.49 -2.42 11.96
C GLU A 154 16.94 -1.91 11.97
N LYS A 155 17.65 -2.02 10.83
CA LYS A 155 19.08 -1.70 10.73
C LYS A 155 19.41 -0.23 11.03
N SER A 156 18.50 0.69 10.71
CA SER A 156 18.67 2.14 10.91
C SER A 156 17.88 2.68 12.10
N PHE A 157 17.16 1.82 12.84
CA PHE A 157 16.35 2.27 13.97
C PHE A 157 17.19 2.85 15.10
N SER A 158 18.36 2.27 15.39
CA SER A 158 19.29 2.80 16.40
C SER A 158 19.79 4.21 16.07
N GLU A 159 20.07 4.49 14.80
CA GLU A 159 20.45 5.83 14.33
C GLU A 159 19.27 6.80 14.46
N LEU A 160 18.07 6.36 14.08
CA LEU A 160 16.86 7.15 14.24
C LEU A 160 16.65 7.57 15.70
N LEU A 161 16.77 6.64 16.65
CA LEU A 161 16.64 6.96 18.08
C LEU A 161 17.65 8.02 18.53
N LYS A 162 18.92 7.92 18.10
CA LYS A 162 19.94 8.95 18.38
C LYS A 162 19.57 10.31 17.84
N LEU A 163 19.05 10.38 16.61
CA LEU A 163 18.60 11.64 15.99
C LEU A 163 17.41 12.25 16.73
N LEU A 164 16.56 11.43 17.32
CA LEU A 164 15.43 11.84 18.15
C LEU A 164 15.81 12.12 19.62
N LYS A 165 17.06 11.83 20.01
CA LYS A 165 17.55 11.91 21.39
C LYS A 165 16.75 11.01 22.36
N ILE A 166 16.42 9.80 21.91
CA ILE A 166 15.74 8.74 22.67
C ILE A 166 16.75 7.65 23.05
#